data_AF-A0AAD4MZA5-F1
#
_entry.id   AF-A0AAD4MZA5-F1
#
_cell.length_a   1.000
_cell.length_b   1.000
_cell.length_c   1.000
_cell.angle_alpha   90.00
_cell.angle_beta   90.00
_cell.angle_gamma   90.00
#
_symmetry.space_group_name_H-M   'P 1'
#
loop_
_entity.id
_entity.type
_entity.pdbx_description
1 polymer ?
#
loop_
_entity_poly.entity_id
_entity_poly.type
_entity_poly.pdbx_seq_one_letter_code
_entity_poly.pdbx_strand_id
1 'polypeptide(L)'
;MLDIGKVHEVNCWLCAILGIFFNSLLIWMIVYRSVAEIRPYSRILLQTCVIDIYTVVTMIVVQPVFAIVSGWNVMHENGIARHLPLPYNVILMLLWIFGYYFSIISNALQFFYRYLVLCREMKISPLHYLLMLLIASIPVLIRVTRHNPGVDLWLRLGAHYLFGV
;
A
#
# COMPACT_ATOMS: atom_id res chain seq x y z
N MET A 1 19.44 -21.03 -16.67
CA MET A 1 18.43 -21.01 -15.59
C MET A 1 18.29 -19.56 -15.15
N LEU A 2 17.11 -18.95 -15.34
CA LEU A 2 16.89 -17.54 -14.99
C LEU A 2 16.87 -17.40 -13.47
N ASP A 3 17.67 -16.49 -12.92
CA ASP A 3 17.67 -16.22 -11.48
C ASP A 3 16.45 -15.36 -11.12
N ILE A 4 15.41 -16.02 -10.60
CA ILE A 4 14.12 -15.41 -10.26
C ILE A 4 14.31 -14.26 -9.25
N GLY A 5 15.28 -14.37 -8.35
CA GLY A 5 15.58 -13.34 -7.36
C GLY A 5 16.08 -12.05 -8.02
N LYS A 6 17.04 -12.17 -8.94
CA LYS A 6 17.58 -11.02 -9.68
C LYS A 6 16.54 -10.33 -10.56
N VAL A 7 15.68 -11.12 -11.23
CA VAL A 7 14.60 -10.53 -12.05
C VAL A 7 13.60 -9.78 -11.18
N HIS A 8 13.23 -10.34 -10.03
CA HIS A 8 12.35 -9.66 -9.09
C HIS A 8 12.97 -8.36 -8.56
N GLU A 9 14.25 -8.39 -8.19
CA GLU A 9 14.98 -7.21 -7.71
C GLU A 9 15.01 -6.09 -8.75
N VAL A 10 15.39 -6.40 -10.00
CA VAL A 10 15.40 -5.43 -11.10
C VAL A 10 14.00 -4.86 -11.34
N ASN A 11 12.97 -5.71 -11.33
CA ASN A 11 11.59 -5.27 -11.49
C ASN A 11 11.16 -4.34 -10.35
N CYS A 12 11.53 -4.67 -9.11
CA CYS A 12 11.24 -3.86 -7.93
C CYS A 12 11.83 -2.46 -8.05
N TRP A 13 13.12 -2.35 -8.43
CA TRP A 13 13.78 -1.07 -8.65
C TRP A 13 13.19 -0.27 -9.81
N LEU A 14 12.89 -0.92 -10.95
CA LEU A 14 12.28 -0.26 -12.10
C LEU A 14 10.89 0.28 -11.76
N CYS A 15 10.04 -0.54 -11.15
CA CYS A 15 8.73 -0.11 -10.65
C CYS A 15 8.86 1.06 -9.69
N ALA A 16 9.90 1.06 -8.84
CA ALA A 16 10.08 2.13 -7.89
C ALA A 16 10.51 3.44 -8.53
N ILE A 17 11.46 3.41 -9.45
CA ILE A 17 11.92 4.60 -10.19
C ILE A 17 10.75 5.20 -10.97
N LEU A 18 10.02 4.38 -11.73
CA LEU A 18 8.87 4.83 -12.51
C LEU A 18 7.76 5.35 -11.59
N GLY A 19 7.47 4.63 -10.52
CA GLY A 19 6.44 5.00 -9.54
C GLY A 19 6.72 6.34 -8.89
N ILE A 20 7.95 6.57 -8.41
CA ILE A 20 8.35 7.86 -7.84
C ILE A 20 8.29 8.95 -8.91
N PHE A 21 8.86 8.71 -10.10
CA PHE A 21 8.89 9.69 -11.18
C PHE A 21 7.48 10.16 -11.59
N PHE A 22 6.58 9.23 -11.93
CA PHE A 22 5.24 9.57 -12.38
C PHE A 22 4.38 10.19 -11.29
N ASN A 23 4.47 9.71 -10.04
CA ASN A 23 3.73 10.33 -8.94
C ASN A 23 4.26 11.72 -8.59
N SER A 24 5.58 11.95 -8.61
CA SER A 24 6.15 13.29 -8.43
C SER A 24 5.77 14.24 -9.56
N LEU A 25 5.76 13.76 -10.82
CA LEU A 25 5.29 14.55 -11.96
C LEU A 25 3.82 14.93 -11.81
N LEU A 26 2.98 13.99 -11.36
CA LEU A 26 1.56 14.24 -11.15
C LEU A 26 1.32 15.23 -10.00
N ILE A 27 2.06 15.12 -8.90
CA ILE A 27 2.06 16.11 -7.81
C ILE A 27 2.43 17.49 -8.35
N TRP A 28 3.49 17.59 -9.15
CA TRP A 28 3.91 18.85 -9.77
C TRP A 28 2.80 19.43 -10.67
N MET A 29 2.16 18.60 -11.52
CA MET A 29 1.04 19.04 -12.35
C MET A 29 -0.14 19.53 -11.51
N ILE A 30 -0.49 18.83 -10.42
CA ILE A 30 -1.58 19.22 -9.53
C ILE A 30 -1.28 20.58 -8.88
N VAL A 31 -0.08 20.77 -8.36
CA VAL A 31 0.29 22.00 -7.64
C VAL A 31 0.37 23.21 -8.58
N TYR A 32 0.96 23.05 -9.77
CA TYR A 32 1.26 24.17 -10.66
C TYR A 32 0.28 24.37 -11.82
N ARG A 33 -0.51 23.36 -12.19
CA ARG A 33 -1.40 23.39 -13.38
C ARG A 33 -2.87 23.09 -13.09
N SER A 34 -3.27 22.84 -11.84
CA SER A 34 -4.68 22.56 -11.51
C SER A 34 -5.57 23.80 -11.69
N VAL A 35 -6.59 23.69 -12.55
CA VAL A 35 -7.67 24.69 -12.66
C VAL A 35 -8.61 24.63 -11.45
N ALA A 36 -9.37 25.70 -11.21
CA ALA A 36 -10.23 25.83 -10.03
C ALA A 36 -11.35 24.77 -9.97
N GLU A 37 -11.88 24.37 -11.13
CA GLU A 37 -12.98 23.40 -11.24
C GLU A 37 -12.58 21.99 -10.78
N ILE A 38 -11.34 21.58 -11.04
CA ILE A 38 -10.82 20.26 -10.65
C ILE A 38 -10.17 20.25 -9.26
N ARG A 39 -10.18 21.37 -8.55
CA ARG A 39 -9.44 21.56 -7.29
C ARG A 39 -9.87 20.59 -6.17
N PRO A 40 -11.15 20.25 -5.98
CA PRO A 40 -11.56 19.22 -5.00
C PRO A 40 -11.02 17.83 -5.35
N TYR A 41 -11.10 17.46 -6.64
CA TYR A 41 -10.59 16.19 -7.14
C TYR A 41 -9.05 16.12 -7.04
N SER A 42 -8.38 17.24 -7.28
CA SER A 42 -6.91 17.33 -7.21
C SER A 42 -6.36 17.05 -5.82
N ARG A 43 -7.12 17.33 -4.75
CA ARG A 43 -6.73 16.95 -3.37
C ARG A 43 -6.71 15.44 -3.16
N ILE A 44 -7.69 14.74 -3.73
CA ILE A 44 -7.76 13.27 -3.67
C ILE A 44 -6.62 12.67 -4.47
N LEU A 45 -6.38 13.19 -5.67
CA LEU A 45 -5.30 12.75 -6.53
C LEU A 45 -3.94 12.96 -5.85
N LEU A 46 -3.74 14.09 -5.19
CA LEU A 46 -2.54 14.39 -4.41
C LEU A 46 -2.34 13.37 -3.28
N GLN A 47 -3.39 13.05 -2.53
CA GLN A 47 -3.35 12.04 -1.48
C GLN A 47 -2.94 10.67 -2.03
N THR A 48 -3.53 10.23 -3.15
CA THR A 48 -3.15 8.95 -3.78
C THR A 48 -1.68 8.98 -4.20
N CYS A 49 -1.19 10.06 -4.81
CA CYS A 49 0.22 10.14 -5.21
C CYS A 49 1.18 10.00 -4.02
N VAL A 50 0.84 10.63 -2.89
CA VAL A 50 1.66 10.53 -1.66
C VAL A 50 1.69 9.09 -1.14
N ILE A 51 0.54 8.41 -1.14
CA ILE A 51 0.48 7.01 -0.69
C ILE A 51 1.20 6.08 -1.67
N ASP A 52 1.12 6.33 -2.97
CA ASP A 52 1.81 5.52 -3.96
C ASP A 52 3.34 5.67 -3.82
N ILE A 53 3.84 6.88 -3.60
CA ILE A 53 5.27 7.11 -3.29
C ILE A 53 5.66 6.38 -2.01
N TYR A 54 4.88 6.52 -0.93
CA TYR A 54 5.11 5.80 0.32
C TYR A 54 5.16 4.27 0.12
N THR A 55 4.22 3.73 -0.65
CA THR A 55 4.11 2.29 -0.94
C THR A 55 5.30 1.80 -1.74
N VAL A 56 5.74 2.58 -2.72
CA VAL A 56 6.93 2.28 -3.53
C VAL A 56 8.21 2.32 -2.70
N VAL A 57 8.39 3.32 -1.83
CA VAL A 57 9.56 3.42 -0.96
C VAL A 57 9.62 2.23 0.00
N THR A 58 8.50 1.89 0.63
CA THR A 58 8.42 0.71 1.51
C THR A 58 8.60 -0.60 0.74
N MET A 59 8.17 -0.67 -0.52
CA MET A 59 8.41 -1.83 -1.40
C MET A 59 9.90 -2.07 -1.65
N ILE A 60 10.72 -1.02 -1.83
CA ILE A 60 12.18 -1.16 -1.96
C ILE A 60 12.80 -1.70 -0.66
N VAL A 61 12.31 -1.27 0.50
CA VAL A 61 12.84 -1.69 1.79
C VAL A 61 12.53 -3.16 2.09
N VAL A 62 11.30 -3.60 1.80
CA VAL A 62 10.81 -4.95 2.10
C VAL A 62 11.15 -5.94 0.98
N GLN A 63 11.05 -5.52 -0.28
CA GLN A 63 11.07 -6.36 -1.50
C GLN A 63 10.30 -7.68 -1.34
N PRO A 64 8.96 -7.61 -1.23
CA PRO A 64 8.15 -8.78 -0.98
C PRO A 64 8.06 -9.67 -2.22
N VAL A 65 8.42 -10.94 -2.06
CA VAL A 65 8.29 -12.00 -3.06
C VAL A 65 7.16 -12.93 -2.64
N PHE A 66 6.14 -13.02 -3.48
CA PHE A 66 5.06 -13.99 -3.31
C PHE A 66 5.44 -15.31 -3.96
N ALA A 67 5.45 -16.39 -3.18
CA ALA A 67 5.71 -17.73 -3.66
C ALA A 67 4.63 -18.70 -3.14
N ILE A 68 4.29 -19.70 -3.94
CA ILE A 68 3.43 -20.80 -3.50
C ILE A 68 4.34 -21.99 -3.22
N VAL A 69 4.52 -22.32 -1.94
CA VAL A 69 5.34 -23.45 -1.50
C VAL A 69 4.42 -24.52 -0.94
N SER A 70 4.38 -25.68 -1.58
CA SER A 70 3.55 -26.83 -1.13
C SER A 70 2.05 -26.48 -0.98
N GLY A 71 1.52 -25.62 -1.84
CA GLY A 71 0.12 -25.16 -1.81
C GLY A 71 -0.16 -24.01 -0.84
N TRP A 72 0.83 -23.54 -0.08
CA TRP A 72 0.71 -22.42 0.83
C TRP A 72 1.25 -21.14 0.19
N ASN A 73 0.51 -20.03 0.34
CA ASN A 73 1.01 -18.71 -0.04
C ASN A 73 1.99 -18.23 1.02
N VAL A 74 3.26 -18.10 0.64
CA VAL A 74 4.32 -17.58 1.50
C VAL A 74 4.82 -16.27 0.90
N MET A 75 5.03 -15.28 1.76
CA MET A 75 5.64 -14.01 1.39
C MET A 75 7.04 -13.94 1.99
N HIS A 76 8.05 -13.88 1.13
CA HIS A 76 9.43 -13.74 1.52
C HIS A 76 9.90 -12.30 1.33
N GLU A 77 10.75 -11.82 2.23
CA GLU A 77 11.35 -10.49 2.13
C GLU A 77 12.77 -10.61 1.59
N ASN A 78 13.04 -9.97 0.45
CA ASN A 78 14.37 -9.95 -0.14
C ASN A 78 15.14 -8.64 0.10
N GLY A 79 14.48 -7.63 0.67
CA GLY A 79 15.03 -6.30 0.85
C GLY A 79 15.92 -6.16 2.08
N ILE A 80 16.17 -4.91 2.47
CA ILE A 80 16.96 -4.56 3.66
C ILE A 80 16.26 -5.06 4.94
N ALA A 81 14.92 -5.10 4.92
CA ALA A 81 14.11 -5.52 6.05
C ALA A 81 14.49 -6.92 6.58
N ARG A 82 14.96 -7.83 5.72
CA ARG A 82 15.34 -9.21 6.09
C ARG A 82 16.50 -9.29 7.10
N HIS A 83 17.33 -8.25 7.17
CA HIS A 83 18.49 -8.19 8.05
C HIS A 83 18.18 -7.55 9.41
N LEU A 84 16.96 -7.05 9.59
CA LEU A 84 16.53 -6.43 10.83
C LEU A 84 16.04 -7.49 11.84
N PRO A 85 16.10 -7.20 13.15
CA PRO A 85 15.46 -8.04 14.15
C PRO A 85 13.97 -8.22 13.86
N LEU A 86 13.44 -9.40 14.19
CA LEU A 86 12.06 -9.81 13.93
C LEU A 86 10.98 -8.74 14.22
N PRO A 87 10.98 -8.00 15.35
CA PRO A 87 9.92 -7.01 15.60
C PRO A 87 9.91 -5.88 14.56
N TYR A 88 11.09 -5.39 14.15
CA TYR A 88 11.19 -4.32 13.16
C TYR A 88 10.86 -4.80 11.76
N ASN A 89 11.27 -6.03 11.44
CA ASN A 89 10.93 -6.71 10.20
C ASN A 89 9.40 -6.80 10.03
N VAL A 90 8.70 -7.33 11.04
CA VAL A 90 7.23 -7.44 11.05
C VAL A 90 6.55 -6.08 10.93
N ILE A 91 7.05 -5.04 11.63
CA ILE A 91 6.47 -3.69 11.53
C ILE A 91 6.60 -3.14 10.11
N LEU A 92 7.77 -3.25 9.48
CA LEU A 92 7.96 -2.79 8.09
C LEU A 92 7.07 -3.55 7.10
N MET A 93 6.92 -4.85 7.31
CA MET A 93 6.03 -5.70 6.52
C MET A 93 4.58 -5.24 6.63
N LEU A 94 4.08 -5.00 7.85
CA LEU A 94 2.72 -4.50 8.09
C LEU A 94 2.50 -3.11 7.48
N LEU A 95 3.50 -2.22 7.58
CA LEU A 95 3.47 -0.89 6.99
C LEU A 95 3.39 -0.94 5.45
N TRP A 96 4.13 -1.86 4.83
CA TRP A 96 4.06 -2.09 3.39
C TRP A 96 2.70 -2.65 2.97
N ILE A 97 2.21 -3.68 3.66
CA ILE A 97 0.88 -4.28 3.40
C ILE A 97 -0.21 -3.22 3.50
N PHE A 98 -0.16 -2.38 4.54
CA PHE A 98 -1.10 -1.28 4.71
C PHE A 98 -1.09 -0.31 3.52
N GLY A 99 0.10 0.15 3.09
CA GLY A 99 0.25 1.03 1.92
C GLY A 99 -0.28 0.41 0.63
N TYR A 100 0.08 -0.85 0.39
CA TYR A 100 -0.36 -1.61 -0.79
C TYR A 100 -1.89 -1.70 -0.90
N TYR A 101 -2.57 -2.08 0.19
CA TYR A 101 -4.03 -2.15 0.20
C TYR A 101 -4.68 -0.77 0.09
N PHE A 102 -4.11 0.23 0.77
CA PHE A 102 -4.59 1.60 0.68
C PHE A 102 -4.54 2.10 -0.77
N SER A 103 -3.44 1.82 -1.49
CA SER A 103 -3.29 2.19 -2.92
C SER A 103 -4.38 1.53 -3.78
N ILE A 104 -4.60 0.21 -3.66
CA ILE A 104 -5.64 -0.52 -4.40
C ILE A 104 -7.04 0.07 -4.14
N ILE A 105 -7.39 0.26 -2.87
CA ILE A 105 -8.70 0.79 -2.49
C ILE A 105 -8.85 2.23 -2.97
N SER A 106 -7.80 3.04 -2.87
CA SER A 106 -7.81 4.43 -3.34
C SER A 106 -8.10 4.51 -4.84
N ASN A 107 -7.50 3.63 -5.65
CA ASN A 107 -7.77 3.55 -7.08
C ASN A 107 -9.23 3.24 -7.37
N ALA A 108 -9.83 2.26 -6.68
CA ALA A 108 -11.25 1.94 -6.81
C ALA A 108 -12.15 3.12 -6.39
N LEU A 109 -11.83 3.77 -5.27
CA LEU A 109 -12.60 4.90 -4.75
C LEU A 109 -12.52 6.14 -5.62
N GLN A 110 -11.44 6.36 -6.37
CA GLN A 110 -11.36 7.46 -7.33
C GLN A 110 -12.43 7.33 -8.42
N PHE A 111 -12.71 6.12 -8.92
CA PHE A 111 -13.79 5.90 -9.89
C PHE A 111 -15.16 6.18 -9.28
N PHE A 112 -15.39 5.72 -8.05
CA PHE A 112 -16.64 5.97 -7.34
C PHE A 112 -16.84 7.46 -7.04
N TYR A 113 -15.79 8.17 -6.63
CA TYR A 113 -15.82 9.61 -6.41
C TYR A 113 -16.16 10.36 -7.70
N ARG A 114 -15.51 10.03 -8.83
CA ARG A 114 -15.82 10.64 -10.14
C ARG A 114 -17.28 10.42 -10.52
N TYR A 115 -17.82 9.22 -10.29
CA TYR A 115 -19.23 8.93 -10.54
C TYR A 115 -20.17 9.81 -9.68
N LEU A 116 -19.92 9.93 -8.37
CA LEU A 116 -20.76 10.74 -7.50
C LEU A 116 -20.71 12.24 -7.82
N VAL A 117 -19.54 12.75 -8.22
CA VAL A 117 -19.41 14.16 -8.59
C VAL A 117 -20.04 14.44 -9.95
N LEU A 118 -19.78 13.61 -10.97
CA LEU A 118 -20.23 13.86 -12.34
C LEU A 118 -21.69 13.48 -12.58
N CYS A 119 -22.15 12.35 -12.05
CA CYS A 119 -23.49 11.81 -12.33
C CYS A 119 -24.52 12.15 -11.24
N ARG A 120 -24.07 12.53 -10.05
CA ARG A 120 -24.96 12.81 -8.90
C ARG A 120 -24.77 14.21 -8.33
N GLU A 121 -23.86 15.01 -8.90
CA GLU A 121 -23.57 16.39 -8.50
C GLU A 121 -23.28 16.56 -6.98
N MET A 122 -22.79 15.50 -6.34
CA MET A 122 -22.56 15.50 -4.90
C MET A 122 -21.28 16.26 -4.54
N LYS A 123 -21.39 17.23 -3.62
CA LYS A 123 -20.24 17.92 -3.04
C LYS A 123 -19.61 17.07 -1.94
N ILE A 124 -18.65 16.24 -2.31
CA ILE A 124 -17.94 15.38 -1.36
C ILE A 124 -16.70 16.11 -0.84
N SER A 125 -16.68 16.37 0.48
CA SER A 125 -15.50 16.91 1.16
C SER A 125 -14.38 15.85 1.25
N PRO A 126 -13.09 16.25 1.23
CA PRO A 126 -11.96 15.32 1.38
C PRO A 126 -12.03 14.42 2.62
N LEU A 127 -12.64 14.88 3.72
CA LEU A 127 -12.83 14.06 4.92
C LEU A 127 -13.73 12.86 4.66
N HIS A 128 -14.80 13.04 3.86
CA HIS A 128 -15.68 11.93 3.51
C HIS A 128 -14.95 10.91 2.63
N TYR A 129 -14.06 11.37 1.75
CA TYR A 129 -13.21 10.48 0.97
C TYR A 129 -12.26 9.67 1.86
N LEU A 130 -11.60 10.32 2.83
CA LEU A 130 -10.76 9.63 3.81
C LEU A 130 -11.57 8.59 4.61
N LEU A 131 -12.77 8.94 5.06
CA LEU A 131 -13.65 8.02 5.80
C LEU A 131 -14.10 6.83 4.94
N MET A 132 -14.49 7.06 3.68
CA MET A 132 -14.81 5.97 2.75
C MET A 132 -13.63 5.01 2.59
N LEU A 133 -12.41 5.56 2.54
CA LEU A 133 -11.20 4.79 2.38
C LEU A 133 -10.85 3.99 3.64
N LEU A 134 -10.95 4.60 4.81
CA LEU A 134 -10.78 3.91 6.09
C LEU A 134 -11.81 2.78 6.25
N ILE A 135 -13.09 3.04 5.96
CA ILE A 135 -14.15 2.02 6.04
C ILE A 135 -13.89 0.87 5.06
N ALA A 136 -13.52 1.19 3.81
CA ALA A 136 -13.20 0.18 2.80
C ALA A 136 -11.97 -0.67 3.14
N SER A 137 -11.08 -0.18 4.01
CA SER A 137 -9.91 -0.93 4.48
C SER A 137 -10.20 -1.93 5.61
N ILE A 138 -11.31 -1.77 6.35
CA ILE A 138 -11.67 -2.65 7.49
C ILE A 138 -11.86 -4.12 7.07
N PRO A 139 -12.61 -4.46 6.01
CA PRO A 139 -12.79 -5.86 5.59
C PRO A 139 -11.47 -6.55 5.24
N VAL A 140 -10.50 -5.80 4.73
CA VAL A 140 -9.16 -6.32 4.42
C VAL A 140 -8.42 -6.69 5.69
N LEU A 141 -8.43 -5.80 6.70
CA LEU A 141 -7.83 -6.08 8.01
C LEU A 141 -8.46 -7.32 8.66
N ILE A 142 -9.80 -7.43 8.59
CA ILE A 142 -10.53 -8.59 9.11
C ILE A 142 -10.16 -9.88 8.33
N ARG A 143 -10.00 -9.80 7.01
CA ARG A 143 -9.65 -10.99 6.21
C ARG A 143 -8.23 -11.47 6.49
N VAL A 144 -7.30 -10.54 6.68
CA VAL A 144 -5.91 -10.84 7.05
C VAL A 144 -5.85 -11.56 8.39
N THR A 145 -6.66 -11.16 9.38
CA THR A 145 -6.71 -11.85 10.68
C THR A 145 -7.43 -13.20 10.61
N ARG A 146 -8.51 -13.31 9.81
CA ARG A 146 -9.36 -14.52 9.81
C ARG A 146 -8.81 -15.69 8.99
N HIS A 147 -8.03 -15.44 7.94
CA HIS A 147 -7.63 -16.49 7.00
C HIS A 147 -6.24 -17.10 7.25
N ASN A 148 -5.48 -16.56 8.21
CA ASN A 148 -4.16 -17.05 8.60
C ASN A 148 -4.12 -17.34 10.11
N PRO A 149 -4.51 -18.55 10.58
CA PRO A 149 -4.33 -18.93 11.98
C PRO A 149 -2.86 -18.91 12.42
N GLY A 150 -1.91 -18.94 11.47
CA GLY A 150 -0.49 -18.69 11.73
C GLY A 150 -0.15 -17.23 12.06
N VAL A 151 -0.90 -16.24 11.57
CA VAL A 151 -0.69 -14.82 11.95
C VAL A 151 -1.12 -14.58 13.39
N ASP A 152 -2.15 -15.28 13.88
CA ASP A 152 -2.45 -15.33 15.32
C ASP A 152 -1.30 -15.95 16.12
N LEU A 153 -0.63 -16.97 15.59
CA LEU A 153 0.56 -17.56 16.22
C LEU A 153 1.75 -16.58 16.21
N TRP A 154 2.00 -15.85 15.11
CA TRP A 154 3.06 -14.84 15.02
C TRP A 154 2.77 -13.57 15.83
N LEU A 155 1.50 -13.17 15.95
CA LEU A 155 1.07 -12.08 16.84
C LEU A 155 1.16 -12.50 18.31
N ARG A 156 0.82 -13.74 18.65
CA ARG A 156 1.00 -14.30 19.99
C ARG A 156 2.47 -14.51 20.34
N LEU A 157 3.29 -15.01 19.42
CA LEU A 157 4.74 -15.16 19.59
C LEU A 157 5.44 -13.80 19.64
N GLY A 158 5.02 -12.85 18.80
CA GLY A 158 5.48 -11.46 18.82
C GLY A 158 5.10 -10.75 20.12
N ALA A 159 3.89 -10.96 20.63
CA ALA A 159 3.46 -10.46 21.93
C ALA A 159 4.24 -11.11 23.09
N HIS A 160 4.49 -12.43 23.03
CA HIS A 160 5.37 -13.14 23.98
C HIS A 160 6.79 -12.55 23.98
N TYR A 161 7.37 -12.30 22.80
CA TYR A 161 8.72 -11.74 22.67
C TYR A 161 8.82 -10.24 23.02
N LEU A 162 7.77 -9.46 22.75
CA LEU A 162 7.74 -8.01 23.02
C LEU A 162 7.33 -7.67 24.46
N PHE A 163 6.51 -8.51 25.10
CA PHE A 163 5.98 -8.27 26.44
C PHE A 163 6.48 -9.25 27.51
N GLY A 164 7.28 -10.26 27.15
CA GLY A 164 7.93 -11.16 28.09
C GLY A 164 6.99 -11.92 29.03
N VAL A 165 5.75 -12.12 28.62
CA VAL A 165 4.81 -13.07 29.26
C VAL A 165 5.10 -14.46 28.74
#